data_AF-A0A9E2CKS1-F1
#
_entry.id   AF-A0A9E2CKS1-F1
#
_cell.length_a   1.000
_cell.length_b   1.000
_cell.length_c   1.000
_cell.angle_alpha   90.00
_cell.angle_beta   90.00
_cell.angle_gamma   90.00
#
_symmetry.space_group_name_H-M   'P 1'
#
loop_
_entity.id
_entity.type
_entity.pdbx_description
1 polymer ?
#
loop_
_entity_poly.entity_id
_entity_poly.type
_entity_poly.pdbx_seq_one_letter_code
_entity_poly.pdbx_strand_id
1 'polypeptide(L)'
;MKPTRFKPQLRLFQIITVIGLSLAANYGYVLWTWPELTDDALNESVAINLAVALSQRGPHLAPDEAATERLREQIRSEIIGQHAEAREKVERRFGIGLLLSVIGCVQLLTSRSTR
;
A
#
# COMPACT_ATOMS: atom_id res chain seq x y z
N MET A 1 -21.84 -29.79 37.08
CA MET A 1 -21.26 -29.42 35.77
C MET A 1 -19.97 -28.63 36.00
N LYS A 2 -18.80 -29.17 35.62
CA LYS A 2 -17.53 -28.42 35.69
C LYS A 2 -17.42 -27.52 34.45
N PRO A 3 -17.21 -26.20 34.59
CA PRO A 3 -16.97 -25.35 33.44
C PRO A 3 -15.60 -25.69 32.86
N THR A 4 -15.57 -26.32 31.70
CA THR A 4 -14.35 -26.48 30.90
C THR A 4 -13.93 -25.11 30.40
N ARG A 5 -13.02 -24.43 31.13
CA ARG A 5 -12.31 -23.25 30.61
C ARG A 5 -11.44 -23.70 29.43
N PHE A 6 -11.98 -23.55 28.22
CA PHE A 6 -11.19 -23.68 26.99
C PHE A 6 -10.19 -22.51 26.98
N LYS A 7 -8.95 -22.77 27.37
CA LYS A 7 -7.84 -21.83 27.15
C LYS A 7 -7.21 -22.22 25.82
N PRO A 8 -7.48 -21.52 24.71
CA PRO A 8 -6.78 -21.81 23.47
C PRO A 8 -5.30 -21.55 23.68
N GLN A 9 -4.48 -22.61 23.70
CA GLN A 9 -3.03 -22.49 23.68
C GLN A 9 -2.58 -22.22 22.25
N LEU A 10 -2.94 -21.06 21.72
CA LEU A 10 -2.39 -20.58 20.46
C LEU A 10 -0.88 -20.40 20.67
N ARG A 11 -0.10 -21.23 20.00
CA ARG A 11 1.36 -21.12 20.03
C ARG A 11 1.77 -19.89 19.23
N LEU A 12 2.85 -19.23 19.64
CA LEU A 12 3.38 -18.03 19.00
C LEU A 12 3.46 -18.16 17.46
N PHE A 13 3.96 -19.29 16.95
CA PHE A 13 4.09 -19.51 15.51
C PHE A 13 2.75 -19.70 14.77
N GLN A 14 1.70 -20.16 15.45
CA GLN A 14 0.34 -20.18 14.88
C GLN A 14 -0.17 -18.75 14.69
N ILE A 15 0.06 -17.88 15.69
CA ILE A 15 -0.31 -16.47 15.63
C ILE A 15 0.47 -15.77 14.50
N ILE A 16 1.79 -15.99 14.42
CA ILE A 16 2.62 -15.43 13.35
C ILE A 16 2.14 -15.89 11.96
N THR A 17 1.80 -17.17 11.81
CA THR A 17 1.29 -17.70 10.53
C THR A 17 -0.02 -17.02 10.14
N VAL A 18 -0.97 -16.91 11.07
CA VAL A 18 -2.28 -16.30 10.80
C VAL A 18 -2.14 -14.81 10.47
N ILE A 19 -1.30 -14.08 11.20
CA ILE A 19 -1.02 -12.66 10.93
C ILE A 19 -0.36 -12.51 9.56
N GLY A 20 0.66 -13.30 9.27
CA GLY A 20 1.34 -13.29 7.98
C GLY A 20 0.35 -13.54 6.84
N LEU A 21 -0.49 -14.58 6.97
CA LEU A 21 -1.43 -14.97 5.93
C LEU A 21 -2.49 -13.87 5.71
N SER A 22 -2.96 -13.26 6.80
CA SER A 22 -3.93 -12.17 6.74
C SER A 22 -3.33 -10.93 6.06
N LEU A 23 -2.09 -10.57 6.38
CA LEU A 23 -1.38 -9.46 5.73
C LEU A 23 -1.14 -9.73 4.25
N ALA A 24 -0.69 -10.94 3.91
CA ALA A 24 -0.47 -11.34 2.53
C ALA A 24 -1.78 -11.34 1.73
N ALA A 25 -2.86 -11.90 2.26
CA ALA A 25 -4.16 -11.89 1.60
C ALA A 25 -4.69 -10.47 1.39
N ASN A 26 -4.62 -9.63 2.42
CA ASN A 26 -5.10 -8.25 2.34
C ASN A 26 -4.30 -7.40 1.34
N TYR A 27 -2.97 -7.38 1.45
CA TYR A 27 -2.15 -6.57 0.54
C TYR A 27 -2.05 -7.19 -0.86
N GLY A 28 -2.18 -8.51 -0.99
CA GLY A 28 -2.31 -9.18 -2.28
C GLY A 28 -3.59 -8.77 -3.00
N TYR A 29 -4.72 -8.68 -2.28
CA TYR A 29 -5.96 -8.14 -2.83
C TYR A 29 -5.80 -6.68 -3.27
N VAL A 30 -5.21 -5.83 -2.43
CA VAL A 30 -4.97 -4.41 -2.77
C VAL A 30 -4.10 -4.26 -4.02
N LEU A 31 -3.06 -5.08 -4.19
CA LEU A 31 -2.24 -5.07 -5.41
C LEU A 31 -3.01 -5.56 -6.62
N TRP A 32 -3.84 -6.59 -6.46
CA TRP A 32 -4.64 -7.15 -7.54
C TRP A 32 -5.69 -6.17 -8.04
N THR A 33 -6.28 -5.39 -7.14
CA THR A 33 -7.25 -4.34 -7.47
C THR A 33 -6.60 -2.96 -7.59
N TRP A 34 -5.28 -2.87 -7.69
CA TRP A 34 -4.60 -1.57 -7.74
C TRP A 34 -4.97 -0.86 -9.04
N PRO A 35 -5.53 0.35 -8.98
CA PRO A 35 -5.94 1.07 -10.19
C PRO A 35 -4.72 1.40 -11.05
N GLU A 36 -4.83 1.16 -12.36
CA GLU A 36 -3.81 1.60 -13.29
C GLU A 36 -3.86 3.13 -13.44
N LEU A 37 -2.68 3.76 -13.38
CA LEU A 37 -2.55 5.19 -13.64
C LEU A 37 -2.56 5.40 -15.16
N THR A 38 -3.76 5.58 -15.72
CA THR A 38 -3.95 5.91 -17.13
C THR A 38 -3.55 7.35 -17.43
N ASP A 39 -3.22 7.63 -18.68
CA ASP A 39 -2.88 9.00 -19.10
C ASP A 39 -4.05 9.98 -18.88
N ASP A 40 -5.29 9.54 -19.09
CA ASP A 40 -6.48 10.35 -18.86
C ASP A 40 -6.65 10.73 -17.38
N ALA A 41 -6.54 9.74 -16.47
CA ALA A 41 -6.63 9.98 -15.03
C ALA A 41 -5.47 10.86 -14.52
N LEU A 42 -4.27 10.69 -15.10
CA LEU A 42 -3.12 11.52 -14.79
C LEU A 42 -3.35 12.97 -15.24
N ASN A 43 -3.83 13.19 -16.45
CA ASN A 43 -4.10 14.52 -16.99
C ASN A 43 -5.19 15.25 -16.18
N GLU A 44 -6.25 14.54 -15.80
CA GLU A 44 -7.31 15.09 -14.93
C GLU A 44 -6.73 15.49 -13.56
N SER A 45 -5.93 14.61 -12.94
CA SER A 45 -5.30 14.89 -11.65
C SER A 45 -4.33 16.07 -11.72
N VAL A 46 -3.57 16.19 -12.81
CA VAL A 46 -2.68 17.33 -13.06
C VAL A 46 -3.48 18.62 -13.24
N ALA A 47 -4.57 18.59 -14.00
CA ALA A 47 -5.41 19.77 -14.23
C ALA A 47 -6.04 20.28 -12.93
N ILE A 48 -6.57 19.36 -12.10
CA ILE A 48 -7.15 19.69 -10.79
C ILE A 48 -6.08 20.30 -9.88
N ASN A 49 -4.91 19.65 -9.74
CA ASN A 49 -3.85 20.14 -8.87
C ASN A 49 -3.26 21.46 -9.35
N LEU A 50 -3.16 21.67 -10.67
CA LEU A 50 -2.74 22.94 -11.25
C LEU A 50 -3.75 24.05 -10.92
N ALA A 51 -5.05 23.80 -11.07
CA ALA A 51 -6.09 24.75 -10.70
C ALA A 51 -6.04 25.11 -9.21
N VAL A 52 -5.83 24.13 -8.33
CA VAL A 52 -5.65 24.36 -6.89
C VAL A 52 -4.40 25.20 -6.63
N ALA A 53 -3.27 24.85 -7.23
CA ALA A 53 -2.01 25.58 -7.05
C ALA A 53 -2.10 27.03 -7.54
N LEU A 54 -2.81 27.29 -8.64
CA LEU A 54 -3.06 28.63 -9.17
C LEU A 54 -4.02 29.43 -8.27
N SER A 55 -5.07 28.79 -7.74
CA SER A 55 -6.03 29.44 -6.84
C SER A 55 -5.38 29.93 -5.54
N GLN A 56 -4.37 29.21 -5.03
CA GLN A 56 -3.65 29.56 -3.80
C GLN A 56 -2.68 30.74 -3.98
N ARG A 57 -2.23 31.05 -5.20
CA ARG A 57 -1.27 32.14 -5.47
C ARG A 57 -1.89 33.53 -5.53
N GLY A 58 -3.23 33.63 -5.53
CA GLY A 58 -3.96 34.89 -5.51
C GLY A 58 -3.96 35.64 -6.86
N PRO A 59 -4.93 36.57 -7.06
CA PRO A 59 -5.19 37.18 -8.37
C PRO A 59 -4.09 38.12 -8.91
N HIS A 60 -3.08 38.46 -8.10
CA HIS A 60 -2.01 39.39 -8.48
C HIS A 60 -0.70 38.68 -8.90
N LEU A 61 -0.65 37.35 -8.85
CA LEU A 61 0.52 36.52 -9.20
C LEU A 61 0.15 35.49 -10.27
N ALA A 62 -0.55 35.93 -11.33
CA ALA A 62 -0.81 35.07 -12.48
C ALA A 62 0.54 34.69 -13.12
N PRO A 63 0.92 33.39 -13.12
CA PRO A 63 2.18 32.96 -13.69
C PRO A 63 2.18 33.13 -15.21
N ASP A 64 3.36 33.43 -15.75
CA ASP A 64 3.62 33.39 -17.19
C ASP A 64 3.34 31.98 -17.76
N GLU A 65 3.07 31.86 -19.06
CA GLU A 65 2.77 30.59 -19.72
C GLU A 65 3.91 29.58 -19.52
N ALA A 66 5.15 30.04 -19.62
CA ALA A 66 6.34 29.22 -19.38
C ALA A 66 6.45 28.72 -17.92
N ALA A 67 5.98 29.51 -16.94
CA ALA A 67 5.97 29.12 -15.54
C ALA A 67 4.84 28.13 -15.23
N THR A 68 3.71 28.27 -15.92
CA THR A 68 2.56 27.36 -15.81
C THR A 68 2.89 25.98 -16.38
N GLU A 69 3.60 25.90 -17.50
CA GLU A 69 4.02 24.62 -18.09
C GLU A 69 4.98 23.85 -17.17
N ARG A 70 5.99 24.55 -16.62
CA ARG A 70 6.92 23.94 -15.65
C ARG A 70 6.19 23.42 -14.42
N LEU A 71 5.19 24.16 -13.93
CA LEU A 71 4.39 23.73 -12.79
C LEU A 71 3.56 22.49 -13.12
N ARG A 72 3.02 22.40 -14.35
CA ARG A 72 2.29 21.23 -14.84
C ARG A 72 3.19 19.99 -14.88
N GLU A 73 4.39 20.11 -15.44
CA GLU A 73 5.37 19.01 -15.50
C GLU A 73 5.81 18.57 -14.10
N GLN A 74 6.05 19.53 -13.21
CA GLN A 74 6.40 19.25 -11.83
C GLN A 74 5.29 18.43 -11.14
N ILE A 75 4.04 18.90 -11.20
CA ILE A 75 2.87 18.22 -10.63
C ILE A 75 2.71 16.82 -11.24
N ARG A 76 2.91 16.69 -12.56
CA ARG A 76 2.84 15.39 -13.24
C ARG A 76 3.87 14.41 -12.68
N SER A 77 5.13 14.83 -12.57
CA SER A 77 6.19 13.99 -12.02
C SER A 77 5.93 13.61 -10.55
N GLU A 78 5.37 14.53 -9.77
CA GLU A 78 5.01 14.31 -8.38
C GLU A 78 3.90 13.26 -8.24
N ILE A 79 2.82 13.34 -9.03
CA ILE A 79 1.73 12.36 -9.01
C ILE A 79 2.24 10.97 -9.39
N ILE A 80 3.07 10.87 -10.45
CA ILE A 80 3.66 9.60 -10.87
C ILE A 80 4.54 9.02 -9.74
N GLY A 81 5.39 9.86 -9.13
CA GLY A 81 6.27 9.46 -8.04
C GLY A 81 5.48 8.96 -6.82
N GLN A 82 4.47 9.72 -6.38
CA GLN A 82 3.62 9.34 -5.26
C GLN A 82 2.86 8.03 -5.51
N HIS A 83 2.36 7.83 -6.73
CA HIS A 83 1.68 6.59 -7.11
C HIS A 83 2.64 5.39 -7.08
N ALA A 84 3.86 5.55 -7.60
CA ALA A 84 4.89 4.52 -7.57
C ALA A 84 5.33 4.18 -6.14
N GLU A 85 5.59 5.19 -5.30
CA GLU A 85 5.98 4.99 -3.90
C GLU A 85 4.86 4.30 -3.09
N ALA A 86 3.61 4.71 -3.32
CA ALA A 86 2.46 4.09 -2.67
C ALA A 86 2.34 2.61 -3.03
N ARG A 87 2.54 2.26 -4.32
CA ARG A 87 2.54 0.87 -4.78
C ARG A 87 3.69 0.07 -4.17
N GLU A 88 4.91 0.59 -4.21
CA GLU A 88 6.09 -0.07 -3.63
C GLU A 88 5.89 -0.37 -2.13
N LYS A 89 5.29 0.56 -1.39
CA LYS A 89 4.97 0.38 0.03
C LYS A 89 4.00 -0.77 0.26
N VAL A 90 3.02 -0.97 -0.63
CA VAL A 90 2.08 -2.09 -0.58
C VAL A 90 2.80 -3.39 -0.92
N GLU A 91 3.61 -3.42 -1.98
CA GLU A 91 4.41 -4.59 -2.38
C GLU A 91 5.34 -5.04 -1.25
N ARG A 92 6.01 -4.10 -0.57
CA ARG A 92 6.85 -4.40 0.60
C ARG A 92 6.06 -5.03 1.74
N ARG A 93 4.87 -4.49 2.05
CA ARG A 93 4.01 -5.03 3.13
C ARG A 93 3.46 -6.40 2.79
N PHE A 94 3.10 -6.63 1.53
CA PHE A 94 2.73 -7.94 1.02
C PHE A 94 3.88 -8.94 1.19
N GLY A 95 5.10 -8.57 0.78
CA GLY A 95 6.30 -9.39 0.96
C GLY A 95 6.58 -9.75 2.42
N ILE A 96 6.44 -8.79 3.35
CA ILE A 96 6.55 -9.06 4.79
C ILE A 96 5.49 -10.06 5.26
N GLY A 97 4.24 -9.90 4.83
CA GLY A 97 3.16 -10.84 5.14
C GLY A 97 3.45 -12.27 4.64
N LEU A 98 3.95 -12.40 3.41
CA LEU A 98 4.36 -13.68 2.85
C LEU A 98 5.50 -14.32 3.65
N LEU A 99 6.54 -13.55 4.00
CA LEU A 99 7.66 -14.07 4.79
C LEU A 99 7.21 -14.59 6.14
N LEU A 100 6.37 -13.84 6.86
CA LEU A 100 5.81 -14.27 8.15
C LEU A 100 4.96 -15.55 8.00
N SER A 101 4.18 -15.65 6.92
CA SER A 101 3.38 -16.84 6.61
C SER A 101 4.25 -18.08 6.42
N VAL A 102 5.31 -17.95 5.61
CA VAL A 102 6.23 -19.05 5.30
C VAL A 102 6.98 -19.48 6.55
N ILE A 103 7.58 -18.53 7.29
CA ILE A 103 8.34 -18.83 8.52
C ILE A 103 7.44 -19.53 9.56
N GLY A 104 6.24 -18.99 9.77
CA GLY A 104 5.27 -19.59 10.69
C GLY A 104 4.89 -21.00 10.26
N CYS A 105 4.59 -21.21 8.98
CA CYS A 105 4.22 -22.51 8.44
C CYS A 105 5.36 -23.54 8.57
N VAL A 106 6.59 -23.17 8.20
CA VAL A 106 7.76 -24.04 8.32
C VAL A 106 7.96 -24.49 9.78
N GLN A 107 7.87 -23.58 10.74
CA GLN A 107 7.98 -23.91 12.17
C GLN A 107 6.84 -24.83 12.66
N LEU A 108 5.63 -24.68 12.14
CA LEU A 108 4.52 -25.58 12.46
C LEU A 108 4.72 -26.98 11.89
N LEU A 109 5.30 -27.09 10.69
CA LEU A 109 5.60 -28.37 10.04
C LEU A 109 6.75 -29.10 10.75
N THR A 110 7.85 -28.40 11.04
CA THR A 110 9.02 -29.00 11.72
C THR A 110 8.69 -29.42 13.15
N SER A 111 7.96 -28.60 13.90
CA SER A 111 7.52 -28.94 15.28
C SER A 111 6.49 -30.07 15.36
N ARG A 112 5.81 -30.37 14.25
CA ARG A 112 4.97 -31.57 14.11
C ARG A 112 5.80 -32.82 13.79
N SER A 113 6.84 -32.69 12.98
CA SER A 113 7.72 -33.81 12.61
C SER A 113 8.63 -34.30 13.75
N THR A 114 8.87 -33.49 14.78
CA THR A 114 9.70 -33.83 15.94
C THR A 114 8.92 -34.36 17.15
N ARG A 115 7.60 -34.53 17.02
CA ARG A 115 6.73 -35.18 18.00
C ARG A 115 6.28 -36.54 17.51
#